data_AF-A0A941E4R0-F1
#
_entry.id   AF-A0A941E4R0-F1
#
_cell.length_a   1.000
_cell.length_b   1.000
_cell.length_c   1.000
_cell.angle_alpha   90.00
_cell.angle_beta   90.00
_cell.angle_gamma   90.00
#
_symmetry.space_group_name_H-M   'P 1'
#
loop_
_entity.id
_entity.type
_entity.pdbx_description
1 polymer ?
#
loop_
_entity_poly.entity_id
_entity_poly.type
_entity_poly.pdbx_seq_one_letter_code
_entity_poly.pdbx_strand_id
1 'polypeptide(L)'
;MAQEQVVLLIHGMGSFAKAPDQALGKFGESFVTSINTSLKEFEKFKKKKITDYVDLVEFNYSVFFDEMRNKMAKNGQTIQTRLAAIQGAGDISSLTATLIGLDKNFNSDSMFYTHWLDVIFYTTLIGNSIRVSLGKQIAQLVNEYGQDKVHVVAHSLGTAVLHDTLHLLYRPESDPENQFSNLDIGQHKLRSITMIANVSRILNHFNHLTSPYNSIVKPGSAGCTSSFFNVHHELDPFTWISRFSPPQNGTWVTEADYENCFSDIQTRIVVEPNTHSFTAYVSDPLVAAPLLYQLIEEFDPKQSEILAFKQRYANNAKGSVREITDSLFKDLDTSDIQHWTSWLNTAKAVQAAADLIEHL
;
A
#
# COMPACT_ATOMS: atom_id res chain seq x y z
N MET A 1 -30.26 -3.12 13.97
CA MET A 1 -29.30 -2.06 13.59
C MET A 1 -28.59 -2.58 12.36
N ALA A 2 -28.54 -1.81 11.27
CA ALA A 2 -27.87 -2.25 10.04
C ALA A 2 -26.40 -2.54 10.39
N GLN A 3 -25.88 -3.71 9.99
CA GLN A 3 -24.49 -4.03 10.25
C GLN A 3 -23.64 -3.23 9.26
N GLU A 4 -23.13 -2.08 9.71
CA GLU A 4 -22.21 -1.23 8.95
C GLU A 4 -20.90 -2.00 8.70
N GLN A 5 -20.34 -1.89 7.50
CA GLN A 5 -19.04 -2.49 7.17
C GLN A 5 -17.91 -1.61 7.69
N VAL A 6 -16.71 -2.15 7.87
CA VAL A 6 -15.54 -1.36 8.30
C VAL A 6 -14.40 -1.45 7.31
N VAL A 7 -13.74 -0.32 7.06
CA VAL A 7 -12.52 -0.24 6.24
C VAL A 7 -11.34 0.14 7.12
N LEU A 8 -10.38 -0.78 7.21
CA LEU A 8 -9.07 -0.53 7.79
C LEU A 8 -8.14 0.10 6.76
N LEU A 9 -7.68 1.32 7.02
CA LEU A 9 -6.81 2.10 6.16
C LEU A 9 -5.37 2.04 6.66
N ILE A 10 -4.44 1.68 5.78
CA ILE A 10 -3.01 1.53 6.11
C ILE A 10 -2.20 2.37 5.11
N HIS A 11 -1.57 3.43 5.61
CA HIS A 11 -0.87 4.41 4.80
C HIS A 11 0.48 3.89 4.26
N GLY A 12 1.09 4.64 3.34
CA GLY A 12 2.45 4.41 2.84
C GLY A 12 3.56 4.99 3.71
N MET A 13 4.79 5.04 3.22
CA MET A 13 5.90 5.73 3.89
C MET A 13 5.59 7.23 4.15
N GLY A 14 6.23 7.81 5.17
CA GLY A 14 6.02 9.19 5.59
C GLY A 14 5.52 9.33 7.04
N SER A 15 5.55 10.56 7.56
CA SER A 15 5.00 10.88 8.87
C SER A 15 3.56 11.34 8.74
N PHE A 16 2.68 10.61 9.41
CA PHE A 16 1.27 10.94 9.55
C PHE A 16 1.10 11.33 11.01
N ALA A 17 0.83 12.60 11.27
CA ALA A 17 0.62 13.07 12.65
C ALA A 17 -0.47 12.21 13.32
N LYS A 18 -0.24 11.81 14.57
CA LYS A 18 -1.24 11.08 15.35
C LYS A 18 -2.51 11.93 15.41
N ALA A 19 -3.61 11.40 14.87
CA ALA A 19 -4.90 12.06 14.97
C ALA A 19 -5.32 12.15 16.46
N PRO A 20 -6.05 13.20 16.86
CA PRO A 20 -6.72 13.22 18.15
C PRO A 20 -7.68 12.03 18.29
N ASP A 21 -7.95 11.61 19.53
CA ASP A 21 -8.67 10.38 19.89
C ASP A 21 -9.79 9.98 18.92
N GLN A 22 -9.64 8.80 18.30
CA GLN A 22 -10.57 8.15 17.36
C GLN A 22 -10.85 8.89 16.04
N ALA A 23 -10.24 10.04 15.77
CA ALA A 23 -10.34 10.70 14.47
C ALA A 23 -9.47 10.01 13.41
N LEU A 24 -9.86 10.15 12.14
CA LEU A 24 -9.01 9.78 11.02
C LEU A 24 -7.78 10.70 10.97
N GLY A 25 -6.64 10.13 10.60
CA GLY A 25 -5.44 10.89 10.27
C GLY A 25 -5.51 11.44 8.85
N LYS A 26 -4.41 12.04 8.41
CA LYS A 26 -4.30 12.63 7.06
C LYS A 26 -4.56 11.61 5.94
N PHE A 27 -4.20 10.35 6.15
CA PHE A 27 -4.44 9.31 5.16
C PHE A 27 -5.93 9.00 5.04
N GLY A 28 -6.63 8.84 6.18
CA GLY A 28 -8.07 8.68 6.20
C GLY A 28 -8.83 9.87 5.63
N GLU A 29 -8.39 11.10 5.92
CA GLU A 29 -8.95 12.32 5.31
C GLU A 29 -8.79 12.32 3.77
N SER A 30 -7.61 11.91 3.30
CA SER A 30 -7.30 11.79 1.87
C SER A 30 -8.14 10.70 1.20
N PHE A 31 -8.33 9.57 1.87
CA PHE A 31 -9.22 8.50 1.45
C PHE A 31 -10.66 9.01 1.30
N VAL A 32 -11.22 9.60 2.36
CA VAL A 32 -12.59 10.13 2.35
C VAL A 32 -12.79 11.14 1.25
N THR A 33 -11.85 12.08 1.10
CA THR A 33 -11.94 13.14 0.09
C THR A 33 -11.93 12.58 -1.32
N SER A 34 -11.00 11.66 -1.61
CA SER A 34 -10.83 11.10 -2.96
C SER A 34 -11.99 10.19 -3.32
N ILE A 35 -12.40 9.29 -2.43
CA ILE A 35 -13.53 8.38 -2.65
C ILE A 35 -14.84 9.17 -2.81
N ASN A 36 -15.08 10.19 -1.98
CA ASN A 36 -16.27 11.03 -2.14
C ASN A 36 -16.26 11.84 -3.43
N THR A 37 -15.08 12.17 -3.97
CA THR A 37 -14.96 12.83 -5.27
C THR A 37 -15.39 11.88 -6.37
N SER A 38 -14.85 10.66 -6.39
CA SER A 38 -15.25 9.62 -7.35
C SER A 38 -16.71 9.21 -7.20
N LEU A 39 -17.24 9.14 -5.98
CA LEU A 39 -18.62 8.75 -5.70
C LEU A 39 -19.63 9.75 -6.31
N LYS A 40 -19.27 11.04 -6.38
CA LYS A 40 -20.12 12.09 -6.99
C LYS A 40 -20.29 11.96 -8.50
N GLU A 41 -19.47 11.14 -9.15
CA GLU A 41 -19.58 10.88 -10.58
C GLU A 41 -20.81 10.03 -10.95
N PHE A 42 -21.44 9.41 -9.94
CA PHE A 42 -22.61 8.54 -10.08
C PHE A 42 -23.87 9.23 -9.53
N GLU A 43 -24.93 9.31 -10.34
CA GLU A 43 -26.10 10.15 -10.07
C GLU A 43 -26.76 9.81 -8.73
N LYS A 44 -26.92 8.51 -8.44
CA LYS A 44 -27.51 7.98 -7.20
C LYS A 44 -26.74 8.45 -5.95
N PHE A 45 -25.44 8.72 -6.07
CA PHE A 45 -24.55 8.96 -4.94
C PHE A 45 -24.00 10.39 -4.85
N LYS A 46 -24.42 11.32 -5.73
CA LYS A 46 -23.98 12.73 -5.75
C LYS A 46 -24.03 13.47 -4.42
N LYS A 47 -24.98 13.12 -3.54
CA LYS A 47 -25.18 13.76 -2.23
C LYS A 47 -24.79 12.86 -1.06
N LYS A 48 -24.22 11.69 -1.34
CA LYS A 48 -23.82 10.69 -0.37
C LYS A 48 -22.33 10.80 -0.07
N LYS A 49 -21.92 10.27 1.07
CA LYS A 49 -20.53 10.13 1.47
C LYS A 49 -20.22 8.67 1.72
N ILE A 50 -18.96 8.28 1.54
CA ILE A 50 -18.50 6.92 1.85
C ILE A 50 -18.77 6.55 3.32
N THR A 51 -18.66 7.53 4.23
CA THR A 51 -18.97 7.38 5.66
C THR A 51 -20.46 7.16 5.96
N ASP A 52 -21.34 7.26 4.96
CA ASP A 52 -22.75 6.89 5.11
C ASP A 52 -22.95 5.36 4.97
N TYR A 53 -21.90 4.63 4.55
CA TYR A 53 -21.94 3.22 4.18
C TYR A 53 -20.95 2.35 4.95
N VAL A 54 -19.81 2.91 5.35
CA VAL A 54 -18.75 2.20 6.04
C VAL A 54 -18.17 3.04 7.18
N ASP A 55 -17.79 2.35 8.24
CA ASP A 55 -16.91 2.88 9.26
C ASP A 55 -15.46 2.86 8.76
N LEU A 56 -14.69 3.85 9.18
CA LEU A 56 -13.30 4.01 8.76
C LEU A 56 -12.39 3.99 9.97
N VAL A 57 -11.37 3.14 9.92
CA VAL A 57 -10.34 3.02 10.95
C VAL A 57 -8.98 3.15 10.30
N GLU A 58 -8.16 4.06 10.78
CA GLU A 58 -6.79 4.24 10.27
C GLU A 58 -5.78 3.56 11.20
N PHE A 59 -4.91 2.72 10.63
CA PHE A 59 -3.72 2.23 11.30
C PHE A 59 -2.52 3.11 10.94
N ASN A 60 -2.15 3.98 11.87
CA ASN A 60 -1.00 4.86 11.71
C ASN A 60 0.25 4.24 12.35
N TYR A 61 1.07 3.56 11.55
CA TYR A 61 2.32 2.99 12.03
C TYR A 61 3.50 3.97 12.01
N SER A 62 3.34 5.15 11.43
CA SER A 62 4.42 6.16 11.41
C SER A 62 4.82 6.62 12.82
N VAL A 63 3.91 6.49 13.80
CA VAL A 63 4.18 6.76 15.22
C VAL A 63 5.35 5.95 15.77
N PHE A 64 5.51 4.69 15.34
CA PHE A 64 6.64 3.84 15.76
C PHE A 64 7.97 4.35 15.21
N PHE A 65 7.95 4.85 13.97
CA PHE A 65 9.12 5.42 13.33
C PHE A 65 9.47 6.79 13.90
N ASP A 66 8.48 7.64 14.17
CA ASP A 66 8.67 8.95 14.79
C ASP A 66 9.24 8.81 16.21
N GLU A 67 8.75 7.86 17.00
CA GLU A 67 9.34 7.54 18.29
C GLU A 67 10.82 7.13 18.17
N MET A 68 11.16 6.31 17.16
CA MET A 68 12.54 5.89 16.93
C MET A 68 13.41 7.08 16.50
N ARG A 69 12.98 7.88 15.51
CA ARG A 69 13.66 9.10 15.07
C ARG A 69 13.92 10.05 16.24
N ASN A 70 12.91 10.27 17.09
CA ASN A 70 13.01 11.12 18.27
C ASN A 70 14.02 10.56 19.30
N LYS A 71 14.05 9.24 19.52
CA LYS A 71 15.08 8.59 20.37
C LYS A 71 16.48 8.73 19.77
N MET A 72 16.61 8.67 18.45
CA MET A 72 17.90 8.83 17.76
C MET A 72 18.41 10.27 17.85
N ALA A 73 17.56 11.25 17.57
CA ALA A 73 17.88 12.67 17.68
C ALA A 73 18.36 13.05 19.10
N LYS A 74 17.71 12.51 20.14
CA LYS A 74 18.09 12.74 21.54
C LYS A 74 19.44 12.13 21.93
N ASN A 75 19.86 11.06 21.27
CA ASN A 75 21.08 10.33 21.62
C ASN A 75 22.32 10.77 20.80
N GLY A 76 22.18 11.72 19.87
CA GLY A 76 23.30 12.33 19.13
C GLY A 76 24.14 11.39 18.26
N GLN A 77 23.72 10.13 18.09
CA GLN A 77 24.42 9.15 17.28
C GLN A 77 23.88 9.18 15.84
N THR A 78 24.78 9.06 14.87
CA THR A 78 24.39 8.95 13.46
C THR A 78 23.61 7.66 13.22
N ILE A 79 22.70 7.70 12.24
CA ILE A 79 21.95 6.52 11.78
C ILE A 79 22.90 5.36 11.45
N GLN A 80 24.04 5.67 10.83
CA GLN A 80 25.08 4.71 10.47
C GLN A 80 25.63 3.94 11.69
N THR A 81 25.95 4.63 12.80
CA THR A 81 26.49 4.01 14.01
C THR A 81 25.49 3.04 14.65
N ARG A 82 24.19 3.32 14.54
CA ARG A 82 23.13 2.45 15.09
C ARG A 82 22.75 1.31 14.17
N LEU A 83 22.69 1.53 12.86
CA LEU A 83 22.50 0.44 11.89
C LEU A 83 23.66 -0.57 11.97
N ALA A 84 24.89 -0.09 12.15
CA ALA A 84 26.04 -0.95 12.41
C ALA A 84 25.92 -1.75 13.72
N ALA A 85 25.19 -1.24 14.72
CA ALA A 85 24.95 -1.92 16.00
C ALA A 85 23.80 -2.93 15.96
N ILE A 86 22.96 -2.93 14.93
CA ILE A 86 21.85 -3.88 14.73
C ILE A 86 22.32 -5.18 14.03
N GLN A 87 23.64 -5.40 13.90
CA GLN A 87 24.22 -6.62 13.32
C GLN A 87 23.62 -7.88 13.97
N GLY A 88 22.82 -8.61 13.18
CA GLY A 88 22.06 -9.79 13.60
C GLY A 88 20.77 -10.07 12.83
N ALA A 89 20.22 -9.08 12.11
CA ALA A 89 19.00 -9.25 11.31
C ALA A 89 19.28 -9.14 9.80
N GLY A 90 19.50 -10.26 9.11
CA GLY A 90 19.51 -10.33 7.64
C GLY A 90 20.50 -9.43 6.90
N ASP A 91 20.40 -9.38 5.57
CA ASP A 91 21.27 -8.58 4.69
C ASP A 91 20.94 -7.06 4.75
N ILE A 92 20.81 -6.51 5.96
CA ILE A 92 20.75 -5.05 6.21
C ILE A 92 22.01 -4.36 5.70
N SER A 93 23.11 -5.10 5.50
CA SER A 93 24.38 -4.58 5.01
C SER A 93 24.30 -3.98 3.61
N SER A 94 23.57 -4.63 2.68
CA SER A 94 23.36 -4.13 1.32
C SER A 94 22.43 -2.92 1.29
N LEU A 95 21.37 -2.92 2.12
CA LEU A 95 20.47 -1.77 2.30
C LEU A 95 21.19 -0.56 2.94
N THR A 96 22.06 -0.81 3.92
CA THR A 96 22.86 0.24 4.58
C THR A 96 23.95 0.78 3.67
N ALA A 97 24.62 -0.06 2.88
CA ALA A 97 25.56 0.38 1.85
C ALA A 97 24.86 1.25 0.79
N THR A 98 23.62 0.88 0.43
CA THR A 98 22.77 1.66 -0.46
C THR A 98 22.47 3.04 0.11
N LEU A 99 22.07 3.14 1.38
CA LEU A 99 21.90 4.43 2.07
C LEU A 99 23.17 5.27 2.14
N ILE A 100 24.31 4.67 2.47
CA ILE A 100 25.59 5.39 2.55
C ILE A 100 26.00 5.92 1.17
N GLY A 101 25.69 5.18 0.11
CA GLY A 101 25.85 5.64 -1.27
C GLY A 101 24.89 6.79 -1.65
N LEU A 102 23.72 6.84 -1.03
CA LEU A 102 22.75 7.93 -1.18
C LEU A 102 23.19 9.18 -0.40
N ASP A 103 23.64 9.05 0.84
CA ASP A 103 24.09 10.15 1.71
C ASP A 103 25.26 10.96 1.09
N LYS A 104 26.12 10.31 0.30
CA LYS A 104 27.21 10.98 -0.42
C LYS A 104 26.79 11.86 -1.60
N ASN A 105 25.55 11.71 -2.09
CA ASN A 105 25.06 12.36 -3.31
C ASN A 105 23.86 13.30 -3.06
N PHE A 106 23.43 13.49 -1.80
CA PHE A 106 22.25 14.28 -1.45
C PHE A 106 22.50 15.20 -0.26
N ASN A 107 21.89 16.39 -0.30
CA ASN A 107 21.68 17.19 0.91
C ASN A 107 20.64 16.47 1.79
N SER A 108 20.90 16.44 3.09
CA SER A 108 20.23 15.69 4.16
C SER A 108 18.72 15.91 4.35
N ASP A 109 18.07 16.72 3.51
CA ASP A 109 16.67 17.17 3.65
C ASP A 109 15.69 16.57 2.64
N SER A 110 16.12 15.68 1.74
CA SER A 110 15.19 15.12 0.73
C SER A 110 14.13 14.19 1.35
N MET A 111 12.86 14.34 0.96
CA MET A 111 11.77 13.43 1.34
C MET A 111 12.13 11.97 1.09
N PHE A 112 12.87 11.70 0.00
CA PHE A 112 13.41 10.40 -0.35
C PHE A 112 14.26 9.76 0.77
N TYR A 113 15.11 10.52 1.46
CA TYR A 113 15.94 10.01 2.56
C TYR A 113 15.09 9.56 3.77
N THR A 114 14.12 10.39 4.17
CA THR A 114 13.20 10.06 5.28
C THR A 114 12.35 8.83 4.95
N HIS A 115 11.91 8.70 3.70
CA HIS A 115 11.12 7.58 3.21
C HIS A 115 11.86 6.25 3.17
N TRP A 116 13.16 6.24 2.81
CA TRP A 116 13.97 5.02 2.91
C TRP A 116 14.20 4.60 4.35
N LEU A 117 14.36 5.56 5.26
CA LEU A 117 14.55 5.27 6.67
C LEU A 117 13.36 4.49 7.27
N ASP A 118 12.13 4.77 6.82
CA ASP A 118 10.94 4.01 7.20
C ASP A 118 11.02 2.54 6.75
N VAL A 119 11.48 2.29 5.52
CA VAL A 119 11.69 0.94 4.98
C VAL A 119 12.68 0.16 5.86
N ILE A 120 13.80 0.79 6.21
CA ILE A 120 14.84 0.18 7.06
C ILE A 120 14.31 -0.09 8.46
N PHE A 121 13.63 0.88 9.06
CA PHE A 121 13.02 0.67 10.36
C PHE A 121 12.04 -0.49 10.32
N TYR A 122 11.22 -0.58 9.27
CA TYR A 122 10.30 -1.70 9.11
C TYR A 122 11.02 -3.06 9.00
N THR A 123 12.16 -3.13 8.29
CA THR A 123 12.95 -4.38 8.18
C THR A 123 13.68 -4.76 9.47
N THR A 124 13.66 -3.91 10.51
CA THR A 124 14.27 -4.20 11.82
C THR A 124 13.25 -4.71 12.85
N LEU A 125 13.65 -4.78 14.13
CA LEU A 125 12.77 -5.15 15.25
C LEU A 125 11.52 -4.26 15.38
N ILE A 126 11.55 -3.02 14.86
CA ILE A 126 10.38 -2.13 14.87
C ILE A 126 9.23 -2.74 14.04
N GLY A 127 9.56 -3.44 12.94
CA GLY A 127 8.57 -4.14 12.14
C GLY A 127 7.76 -5.16 12.94
N ASN A 128 8.39 -5.87 13.89
CA ASN A 128 7.66 -6.82 14.75
C ASN A 128 6.61 -6.10 15.59
N SER A 129 6.97 -4.99 16.23
CA SER A 129 6.04 -4.18 17.03
C SER A 129 4.86 -3.66 16.19
N ILE A 130 5.14 -3.19 14.96
CA ILE A 130 4.11 -2.73 14.02
C ILE A 130 3.15 -3.87 13.68
N ARG A 131 3.67 -5.05 13.29
CA ARG A 131 2.87 -6.23 12.94
C ARG A 131 2.00 -6.70 14.10
N VAL A 132 2.54 -6.74 15.33
CA VAL A 132 1.77 -7.08 16.53
C VAL A 132 0.65 -6.08 16.78
N SER A 133 0.94 -4.77 16.65
CA SER A 133 -0.06 -3.72 16.84
C SER A 133 -1.18 -3.78 15.79
N LEU A 134 -0.82 -3.96 14.52
CA LEU A 134 -1.80 -4.13 13.44
C LEU A 134 -2.64 -5.39 13.63
N GLY A 135 -2.00 -6.50 14.03
CA GLY A 135 -2.70 -7.76 14.25
C GLY A 135 -3.76 -7.66 15.37
N LYS A 136 -3.46 -6.92 16.45
CA LYS A 136 -4.44 -6.60 17.49
C LYS A 136 -5.61 -5.78 16.95
N GLN A 137 -5.34 -4.79 16.11
CA GLN A 137 -6.40 -3.96 15.53
C GLN A 137 -7.30 -4.76 14.58
N ILE A 138 -6.72 -5.61 13.72
CA ILE A 138 -7.50 -6.51 12.84
C ILE A 138 -8.38 -7.45 13.68
N ALA A 139 -7.82 -8.07 14.72
CA ALA A 139 -8.57 -8.97 15.59
C ALA A 139 -9.73 -8.24 16.29
N GLN A 140 -9.51 -7.00 16.75
CA GLN A 140 -10.57 -6.17 17.32
C GLN A 140 -11.69 -5.91 16.31
N LEU A 141 -11.35 -5.50 15.08
CA LEU A 141 -12.34 -5.21 14.04
C LEU A 141 -13.14 -6.45 13.64
N VAL A 142 -12.48 -7.61 13.51
CA VAL A 142 -13.16 -8.88 13.22
C VAL A 142 -14.12 -9.24 14.35
N ASN A 143 -13.75 -9.04 15.61
CA ASN A 143 -14.61 -9.30 16.76
C ASN A 143 -15.80 -8.33 16.85
N GLU A 144 -15.62 -7.07 16.46
CA GLU A 144 -16.64 -6.03 16.55
C GLU A 144 -17.64 -6.06 15.38
N TYR A 145 -17.16 -6.24 14.14
CA TYR A 145 -17.98 -6.14 12.92
C TYR A 145 -18.36 -7.49 12.33
N GLY A 146 -17.56 -8.53 12.61
CA GLY A 146 -17.57 -9.81 11.90
C GLY A 146 -16.61 -9.81 10.72
N GLN A 147 -15.94 -10.94 10.51
CA GLN A 147 -14.93 -11.16 9.47
C GLN A 147 -15.35 -10.74 8.04
N ASP A 148 -16.62 -10.99 7.68
CA ASP A 148 -17.20 -10.77 6.36
C ASP A 148 -17.57 -9.31 6.09
N LYS A 149 -17.29 -8.43 7.05
CA LYS A 149 -17.51 -6.97 6.96
C LYS A 149 -16.23 -6.16 7.11
N VAL A 150 -15.08 -6.82 7.27
CA VAL A 150 -13.79 -6.14 7.39
C VAL A 150 -13.13 -6.07 6.01
N HIS A 151 -12.97 -4.84 5.53
CA HIS A 151 -12.22 -4.49 4.33
C HIS A 151 -10.89 -3.85 4.73
N VAL A 152 -9.85 -4.06 3.94
CA VAL A 152 -8.56 -3.42 4.19
C VAL A 152 -8.05 -2.74 2.92
N VAL A 153 -7.65 -1.47 3.03
CA VAL A 153 -7.01 -0.72 1.96
C VAL A 153 -5.62 -0.30 2.42
N ALA A 154 -4.60 -0.81 1.75
CA ALA A 154 -3.21 -0.53 2.06
C ALA A 154 -2.51 0.14 0.88
N HIS A 155 -1.62 1.08 1.18
CA HIS A 155 -0.87 1.83 0.17
C HIS A 155 0.64 1.71 0.37
N SER A 156 1.41 1.51 -0.71
CA SER A 156 2.88 1.53 -0.69
C SER A 156 3.43 0.65 0.44
N LEU A 157 4.35 1.11 1.29
CA LEU A 157 4.91 0.35 2.43
C LEU A 157 3.84 -0.32 3.31
N GLY A 158 2.66 0.29 3.44
CA GLY A 158 1.50 -0.30 4.13
C GLY A 158 1.07 -1.65 3.58
N THR A 159 1.28 -1.91 2.28
CA THR A 159 0.99 -3.21 1.64
C THR A 159 1.91 -4.32 2.16
N ALA A 160 3.20 -4.04 2.37
CA ALA A 160 4.13 -4.97 3.01
C ALA A 160 3.77 -5.17 4.49
N VAL A 161 3.46 -4.08 5.21
CA VAL A 161 3.01 -4.12 6.60
C VAL A 161 1.79 -5.04 6.77
N LEU A 162 0.78 -4.86 5.93
CA LEU A 162 -0.43 -5.67 5.93
C LEU A 162 -0.13 -7.13 5.58
N HIS A 163 0.57 -7.36 4.46
CA HIS A 163 0.90 -8.70 4.00
C HIS A 163 1.61 -9.51 5.08
N ASP A 164 2.69 -8.96 5.65
CA ASP A 164 3.49 -9.67 6.64
C ASP A 164 2.69 -9.91 7.93
N THR A 165 1.80 -8.98 8.30
CA THR A 165 0.91 -9.15 9.46
C THR A 165 -0.10 -10.27 9.22
N LEU A 166 -0.81 -10.27 8.09
CA LEU A 166 -1.79 -11.30 7.77
C LEU A 166 -1.14 -12.66 7.62
N HIS A 167 0.05 -12.73 7.02
CA HIS A 167 0.78 -13.98 6.95
C HIS A 167 1.07 -14.55 8.35
N LEU A 168 1.50 -13.71 9.30
CA LEU A 168 1.73 -14.16 10.68
C LEU A 168 0.44 -14.56 11.40
N LEU A 169 -0.67 -13.87 11.14
CA LEU A 169 -1.97 -14.17 11.77
C LEU A 169 -2.59 -15.47 11.27
N TYR A 170 -2.46 -15.79 9.98
CA TYR A 170 -3.16 -16.91 9.32
C TYR A 170 -2.24 -18.08 8.96
N ARG A 171 -0.96 -18.06 9.36
CA ARG A 171 0.00 -19.14 9.01
C ARG A 171 -0.54 -20.51 9.47
N PRO A 172 -0.59 -21.53 8.59
CA PRO A 172 -1.30 -22.77 8.90
C PRO A 172 -0.65 -23.67 9.95
N GLU A 173 0.65 -23.56 10.29
CA GLU A 173 1.27 -24.17 11.50
C GLU A 173 2.80 -23.94 11.60
N SER A 174 3.38 -24.40 12.73
CA SER A 174 4.80 -24.63 13.08
C SER A 174 5.63 -23.50 13.73
N ASP A 175 5.11 -22.88 14.78
CA ASP A 175 6.00 -22.42 15.85
C ASP A 175 5.62 -23.17 17.14
N PRO A 176 6.40 -24.18 17.57
CA PRO A 176 6.09 -24.96 18.77
C PRO A 176 6.11 -24.12 20.06
N GLU A 177 6.62 -22.89 20.03
CA GLU A 177 6.54 -21.93 21.14
C GLU A 177 5.31 -21.02 21.07
N ASN A 178 4.54 -21.04 19.97
CA ASN A 178 3.39 -20.19 19.80
C ASN A 178 2.17 -20.73 20.57
N GLN A 179 1.97 -20.20 21.78
CA GLN A 179 0.86 -20.55 22.68
C GLN A 179 -0.51 -20.03 22.21
N PHE A 180 -0.57 -19.33 21.07
CA PHE A 180 -1.80 -18.78 20.50
C PHE A 180 -2.18 -19.51 19.22
N SER A 181 -3.45 -19.92 19.14
CA SER A 181 -4.04 -20.44 17.90
C SER A 181 -4.07 -19.35 16.84
N ASN A 182 -3.55 -19.64 15.65
CA ASN A 182 -3.61 -18.75 14.49
C ASN A 182 -5.08 -18.60 14.01
N LEU A 183 -5.35 -17.56 13.24
CA LEU A 183 -6.67 -17.35 12.62
C LEU A 183 -6.92 -18.40 11.54
N ASP A 184 -8.06 -19.07 11.64
CA ASP A 184 -8.54 -20.02 10.64
C ASP A 184 -9.07 -19.32 9.37
N ILE A 185 -8.65 -19.77 8.19
CA ILE A 185 -9.06 -19.18 6.89
C ILE A 185 -10.52 -19.48 6.52
N GLY A 186 -11.18 -20.46 7.15
CA GLY A 186 -12.60 -20.74 6.96
C GLY A 186 -13.50 -19.88 7.87
N GLN A 187 -13.02 -19.55 9.08
CA GLN A 187 -13.79 -18.86 10.12
C GLN A 187 -13.42 -17.39 10.32
N HIS A 188 -12.28 -16.93 9.78
CA HIS A 188 -11.80 -15.55 9.99
C HIS A 188 -11.40 -14.84 8.68
N LYS A 189 -11.86 -15.30 7.51
CA LYS A 189 -11.60 -14.68 6.21
C LYS A 189 -12.11 -13.23 6.11
N LEU A 190 -11.21 -12.30 5.81
CA LEU A 190 -11.55 -10.90 5.59
C LEU A 190 -12.38 -10.73 4.31
N ARG A 191 -13.25 -9.72 4.27
CA ARG A 191 -14.13 -9.47 3.12
C ARG A 191 -13.34 -9.08 1.88
N SER A 192 -12.48 -8.08 1.96
CA SER A 192 -11.57 -7.73 0.86
C SER A 192 -10.26 -7.11 1.32
N ILE A 193 -9.25 -7.24 0.47
CA ILE A 193 -7.97 -6.55 0.58
C ILE A 193 -7.71 -5.81 -0.73
N THR A 194 -7.36 -4.54 -0.62
CA THR A 194 -6.92 -3.71 -1.75
C THR A 194 -5.49 -3.21 -1.45
N MET A 195 -4.53 -3.66 -2.25
CA MET A 195 -3.12 -3.28 -2.17
C MET A 195 -2.79 -2.32 -3.32
N ILE A 196 -2.64 -1.03 -3.00
CA ILE A 196 -2.33 0.02 -3.96
C ILE A 196 -0.84 0.34 -3.90
N ALA A 197 -0.19 0.42 -5.06
CA ALA A 197 1.27 0.54 -5.16
C ALA A 197 1.97 -0.57 -4.35
N ASN A 198 1.64 -1.83 -4.65
CA ASN A 198 2.06 -2.97 -3.85
C ASN A 198 3.58 -3.20 -3.87
N VAL A 199 4.22 -3.01 -2.72
CA VAL A 199 5.67 -3.19 -2.50
C VAL A 199 5.98 -4.40 -1.60
N SER A 200 5.02 -5.29 -1.35
CA SER A 200 5.25 -6.48 -0.51
C SER A 200 6.38 -7.38 -1.03
N ARG A 201 6.46 -7.58 -2.35
CA ARG A 201 7.48 -8.45 -2.96
C ARG A 201 8.87 -7.81 -2.96
N ILE A 202 8.97 -6.49 -3.14
CA ILE A 202 10.27 -5.80 -3.04
C ILE A 202 10.80 -5.84 -1.59
N LEU A 203 9.93 -5.64 -0.59
CA LEU A 203 10.28 -5.73 0.83
C LEU A 203 10.68 -7.14 1.26
N ASN A 204 10.08 -8.16 0.66
CA ASN A 204 10.41 -9.56 0.90
C ASN A 204 11.90 -9.87 0.68
N HIS A 205 12.54 -9.21 -0.29
CA HIS A 205 13.98 -9.37 -0.54
C HIS A 205 14.86 -8.89 0.63
N PHE A 206 14.35 -8.00 1.48
CA PHE A 206 15.11 -7.39 2.57
C PHE A 206 14.79 -7.98 3.94
N ASN A 207 13.54 -8.35 4.19
CA ASN A 207 13.11 -8.85 5.49
C ASN A 207 13.19 -10.39 5.62
N HIS A 208 13.41 -11.10 4.51
CA HIS A 208 13.43 -12.57 4.44
C HIS A 208 12.19 -13.25 5.06
N LEU A 209 11.06 -12.53 5.13
CA LEU A 209 9.78 -13.10 5.49
C LEU A 209 9.24 -13.95 4.34
N THR A 210 8.02 -14.46 4.47
CA THR A 210 7.41 -15.30 3.44
C THR A 210 7.12 -14.49 2.18
N SER A 211 7.54 -15.05 1.03
CA SER A 211 7.24 -14.46 -0.27
C SER A 211 5.73 -14.32 -0.48
N PRO A 212 5.24 -13.19 -1.04
CA PRO A 212 3.82 -13.03 -1.35
C PRO A 212 3.22 -14.10 -2.28
N TYR A 213 4.06 -14.77 -3.09
CA TYR A 213 3.61 -15.88 -3.93
C TYR A 213 3.38 -17.19 -3.16
N ASN A 214 4.02 -17.34 -2.00
CA ASN A 214 3.97 -18.55 -1.18
C ASN A 214 3.20 -18.34 0.13
N SER A 215 2.66 -17.14 0.36
CA SER A 215 1.95 -16.81 1.59
C SER A 215 0.48 -17.24 1.52
N ILE A 216 -0.16 -17.28 2.69
CA ILE A 216 -1.61 -17.48 2.85
C ILE A 216 -2.42 -16.21 2.51
N VAL A 217 -1.74 -15.09 2.23
CA VAL A 217 -2.34 -13.80 1.93
C VAL A 217 -2.73 -13.78 0.45
N LYS A 218 -3.84 -14.45 0.15
CA LYS A 218 -4.40 -14.61 -1.18
C LYS A 218 -5.93 -14.72 -1.11
N PRO A 219 -6.65 -14.49 -2.21
CA PRO A 219 -8.10 -14.55 -2.20
C PRO A 219 -8.65 -15.98 -2.32
N GLY A 220 -9.97 -16.10 -2.21
CA GLY A 220 -10.69 -17.31 -2.56
C GLY A 220 -10.49 -18.45 -1.56
N SER A 221 -10.71 -19.68 -2.00
CA SER A 221 -10.72 -20.86 -1.13
C SER A 221 -9.41 -21.11 -0.36
N ALA A 222 -8.28 -20.67 -0.91
CA ALA A 222 -6.94 -21.01 -0.44
C ALA A 222 -6.26 -19.92 0.42
N GLY A 223 -6.96 -18.84 0.80
CA GLY A 223 -6.32 -17.75 1.54
C GLY A 223 -7.23 -16.97 2.49
N CYS A 224 -6.66 -15.93 3.10
CA CYS A 224 -7.25 -15.21 4.22
C CYS A 224 -8.22 -14.07 3.84
N THR A 225 -8.52 -13.88 2.56
CA THR A 225 -9.51 -12.89 2.11
C THR A 225 -10.44 -13.45 1.05
N SER A 226 -11.65 -12.89 0.93
CA SER A 226 -12.60 -13.29 -0.12
C SER A 226 -12.25 -12.65 -1.46
N SER A 227 -11.80 -11.39 -1.47
CA SER A 227 -11.42 -10.67 -2.69
C SER A 227 -10.10 -9.92 -2.50
N PHE A 228 -9.23 -9.95 -3.52
CA PHE A 228 -7.92 -9.30 -3.50
C PHE A 228 -7.73 -8.42 -4.73
N PHE A 229 -7.47 -7.15 -4.50
CA PHE A 229 -7.25 -6.15 -5.55
C PHE A 229 -5.80 -5.67 -5.46
N ASN A 230 -5.04 -5.91 -6.51
CA ASN A 230 -3.70 -5.40 -6.67
C ASN A 230 -3.74 -4.22 -7.64
N VAL A 231 -3.29 -3.05 -7.23
CA VAL A 231 -3.36 -1.84 -8.05
C VAL A 231 -1.95 -1.27 -8.24
N HIS A 232 -1.58 -1.00 -9.48
CA HIS A 232 -0.29 -0.41 -9.81
C HIS A 232 -0.39 0.57 -10.99
N HIS A 233 0.45 1.60 -10.97
CA HIS A 233 0.50 2.63 -12.00
C HIS A 233 1.69 2.36 -12.92
N GLU A 234 1.51 2.50 -14.23
CA GLU A 234 2.55 2.17 -15.19
C GLU A 234 3.81 3.04 -15.03
N LEU A 235 3.64 4.26 -14.54
CA LEU A 235 4.68 5.24 -14.27
C LEU A 235 5.07 5.36 -12.79
N ASP A 236 4.64 4.43 -11.94
CA ASP A 236 5.05 4.40 -10.52
C ASP A 236 6.31 3.52 -10.36
N PRO A 237 7.48 4.12 -10.12
CA PRO A 237 8.75 3.39 -10.08
C PRO A 237 8.82 2.37 -8.96
N PHE A 238 8.08 2.55 -7.85
CA PHE A 238 8.10 1.61 -6.73
C PHE A 238 7.45 0.26 -7.08
N THR A 239 6.63 0.23 -8.14
CA THR A 239 5.96 -0.99 -8.60
C THR A 239 6.69 -1.69 -9.75
N TRP A 240 7.83 -1.15 -10.19
CA TRP A 240 8.58 -1.70 -11.33
C TRP A 240 9.51 -2.83 -10.92
N ILE A 241 10.23 -2.66 -9.81
CA ILE A 241 11.03 -3.74 -9.24
C ILE A 241 10.13 -4.75 -8.58
N SER A 242 10.35 -6.02 -8.91
CA SER A 242 9.74 -7.15 -8.22
C SER A 242 8.24 -6.92 -8.02
N ARG A 243 7.54 -6.54 -9.10
CA ARG A 243 6.10 -6.33 -9.07
C ARG A 243 5.41 -7.60 -8.57
N PHE A 244 4.42 -7.45 -7.69
CA PHE A 244 3.52 -8.55 -7.40
C PHE A 244 2.59 -8.77 -8.59
N SER A 245 2.89 -9.79 -9.38
CA SER A 245 2.10 -10.23 -10.54
C SER A 245 2.05 -11.76 -10.51
N PRO A 246 1.07 -12.36 -9.83
CA PRO A 246 0.93 -13.81 -9.75
C PRO A 246 0.42 -14.36 -11.09
N PRO A 247 0.92 -15.51 -11.54
CA PRO A 247 0.49 -16.09 -12.82
C PRO A 247 -0.92 -16.70 -12.73
N GLN A 248 -1.70 -16.55 -13.80
CA GLN A 248 -2.98 -17.23 -14.00
C GLN A 248 -2.75 -18.64 -14.58
N ASN A 249 -2.23 -19.55 -13.76
CA ASN A 249 -1.92 -20.92 -14.17
C ASN A 249 -2.16 -21.95 -13.04
N GLY A 250 -2.94 -21.59 -12.03
CA GLY A 250 -3.24 -22.45 -10.89
C GLY A 250 -2.16 -22.50 -9.80
N THR A 251 -0.96 -21.91 -9.98
CA THR A 251 0.13 -22.10 -9.00
C THR A 251 0.00 -21.23 -7.75
N TRP A 252 -0.62 -20.06 -7.86
CA TRP A 252 -0.81 -19.15 -6.72
C TRP A 252 -2.16 -19.40 -6.02
N VAL A 253 -3.22 -19.37 -6.82
CA VAL A 253 -4.62 -19.73 -6.47
C VAL A 253 -5.20 -20.57 -7.62
N THR A 254 -6.34 -21.23 -7.39
CA THR A 254 -7.05 -21.93 -8.47
C THR A 254 -7.44 -20.96 -9.59
N GLU A 255 -7.61 -21.44 -10.82
CA GLU A 255 -8.03 -20.58 -11.95
C GLU A 255 -9.37 -19.90 -11.65
N ALA A 256 -10.31 -20.62 -11.02
CA ALA A 256 -11.60 -20.07 -10.62
C ALA A 256 -11.45 -18.97 -9.55
N ASP A 257 -10.60 -19.15 -8.54
CA ASP A 257 -10.33 -18.10 -7.54
C ASP A 257 -9.59 -16.91 -8.18
N TYR A 258 -8.71 -17.15 -9.15
CA TYR A 258 -8.02 -16.07 -9.88
C TYR A 258 -9.02 -15.20 -10.64
N GLU A 259 -9.95 -15.81 -11.37
CA GLU A 259 -10.93 -15.08 -12.19
C GLU A 259 -12.00 -14.36 -11.37
N ASN A 260 -12.46 -14.98 -10.27
CA ASN A 260 -13.61 -14.48 -9.51
C ASN A 260 -13.22 -13.65 -8.29
N CYS A 261 -12.02 -13.83 -7.76
CA CYS A 261 -11.62 -13.29 -6.46
C CYS A 261 -10.35 -12.43 -6.51
N PHE A 262 -9.59 -12.45 -7.61
CA PHE A 262 -8.43 -11.59 -7.82
C PHE A 262 -8.68 -10.56 -8.91
N SER A 263 -8.13 -9.36 -8.74
CA SER A 263 -8.14 -8.32 -9.76
C SER A 263 -6.80 -7.58 -9.76
N ASP A 264 -6.08 -7.66 -10.87
CA ASP A 264 -4.87 -6.89 -11.12
C ASP A 264 -5.21 -5.67 -11.98
N ILE A 265 -5.09 -4.48 -11.40
CA ILE A 265 -5.52 -3.23 -12.01
C ILE A 265 -4.28 -2.38 -12.31
N GLN A 266 -3.98 -2.24 -13.60
CA GLN A 266 -2.99 -1.30 -14.09
C GLN A 266 -3.66 0.03 -14.47
N THR A 267 -3.33 1.10 -13.74
CA THR A 267 -3.67 2.47 -14.13
C THR A 267 -2.55 3.11 -14.96
N ARG A 268 -2.93 4.03 -15.83
CA ARG A 268 -2.06 4.79 -16.74
C ARG A 268 -2.32 6.29 -16.69
N ILE A 269 -3.28 6.70 -15.87
CA ILE A 269 -3.78 8.07 -15.88
C ILE A 269 -2.95 8.89 -14.92
N VAL A 270 -2.24 9.87 -15.47
CA VAL A 270 -1.44 10.81 -14.70
C VAL A 270 -2.29 12.04 -14.39
N VAL A 271 -2.64 12.23 -13.13
CA VAL A 271 -3.45 13.38 -12.65
C VAL A 271 -2.65 14.38 -11.84
N GLU A 272 -1.53 13.92 -11.29
CA GLU A 272 -0.54 14.72 -10.61
C GLU A 272 0.86 14.14 -10.89
N PRO A 273 1.93 14.94 -10.70
CA PRO A 273 3.30 14.50 -10.98
C PRO A 273 3.71 13.27 -10.16
N ASN A 274 3.26 13.22 -8.90
CA ASN A 274 3.50 12.09 -8.02
C ASN A 274 2.56 10.92 -8.36
N THR A 275 2.96 10.09 -9.32
CA THR A 275 2.24 8.87 -9.74
C THR A 275 2.21 7.77 -8.68
N HIS A 276 2.99 7.91 -7.60
CA HIS A 276 2.97 7.03 -6.43
C HIS A 276 1.95 7.49 -5.37
N SER A 277 1.29 8.63 -5.55
CA SER A 277 0.34 9.15 -4.59
C SER A 277 -0.94 8.32 -4.55
N PHE A 278 -1.41 7.98 -3.34
CA PHE A 278 -2.67 7.27 -3.15
C PHE A 278 -3.84 7.99 -3.82
N THR A 279 -3.90 9.33 -3.71
CA THR A 279 -4.99 10.12 -4.28
C THR A 279 -5.00 10.04 -5.80
N ALA A 280 -3.82 10.01 -6.43
CA ALA A 280 -3.70 9.81 -7.87
C ALA A 280 -4.32 8.46 -8.30
N TYR A 281 -3.98 7.38 -7.59
CA TYR A 281 -4.49 6.05 -7.85
C TYR A 281 -6.02 5.96 -7.78
N VAL A 282 -6.61 6.38 -6.66
CA VAL A 282 -8.06 6.20 -6.42
C VAL A 282 -8.93 7.22 -7.13
N SER A 283 -8.32 8.20 -7.79
CA SER A 283 -9.06 9.11 -8.64
C SER A 283 -9.27 8.53 -10.06
N ASP A 284 -8.48 7.53 -10.47
CA ASP A 284 -8.73 6.80 -11.71
C ASP A 284 -10.02 5.96 -11.60
N PRO A 285 -11.00 6.12 -12.50
CA PRO A 285 -12.21 5.30 -12.52
C PRO A 285 -11.98 3.79 -12.61
N LEU A 286 -10.84 3.34 -13.18
CA LEU A 286 -10.44 1.93 -13.20
C LEU A 286 -10.15 1.39 -11.79
N VAL A 287 -9.80 2.25 -10.85
CA VAL A 287 -9.52 1.90 -9.44
C VAL A 287 -10.71 2.24 -8.56
N ALA A 288 -11.27 3.44 -8.73
CA ALA A 288 -12.33 3.97 -7.90
C ALA A 288 -13.61 3.13 -7.97
N ALA A 289 -14.08 2.79 -9.19
CA ALA A 289 -15.35 2.10 -9.35
C ALA A 289 -15.30 0.67 -8.76
N PRO A 290 -14.27 -0.16 -9.03
CA PRO A 290 -14.19 -1.47 -8.38
C PRO A 290 -14.05 -1.40 -6.86
N LEU A 291 -13.34 -0.39 -6.33
CA LEU A 291 -13.27 -0.17 -4.89
C LEU A 291 -14.64 0.19 -4.31
N LEU A 292 -15.42 1.07 -4.97
CA LEU A 292 -16.78 1.40 -4.55
C LEU A 292 -17.72 0.18 -4.58
N TYR A 293 -17.60 -0.69 -5.59
CA TYR A 293 -18.34 -1.96 -5.64
C TYR A 293 -18.05 -2.87 -4.44
N GLN A 294 -16.84 -2.83 -3.89
CA GLN A 294 -16.52 -3.61 -2.70
C GLN A 294 -17.11 -3.02 -1.43
N LEU A 295 -17.06 -1.69 -1.31
CA LEU A 295 -17.33 -0.98 -0.05
C LEU A 295 -18.80 -0.60 0.13
N ILE A 296 -19.58 -0.57 -0.96
CA ILE A 296 -20.98 -0.14 -0.93
C ILE A 296 -21.82 -1.24 -1.57
N GLU A 297 -22.56 -1.99 -0.74
CA GLU A 297 -23.37 -3.13 -1.19
C GLU A 297 -24.42 -2.73 -2.25
N GLU A 298 -24.99 -1.52 -2.12
CA GLU A 298 -25.99 -0.99 -3.04
C GLU A 298 -25.41 -0.23 -4.26
N PHE A 299 -24.09 -0.30 -4.47
CA PHE A 299 -23.41 0.33 -5.59
C PHE A 299 -23.56 -0.49 -6.86
N ASP A 300 -24.52 -0.06 -7.68
CA ASP A 300 -24.82 -0.64 -8.99
C ASP A 300 -24.95 0.49 -10.03
N PRO A 301 -23.82 1.14 -10.42
CA PRO A 301 -23.84 2.21 -11.41
C PRO A 301 -24.18 1.69 -12.80
N LYS A 302 -24.84 2.52 -13.61
CA LYS A 302 -25.06 2.19 -15.02
C LYS A 302 -23.74 2.17 -15.76
N GLN A 303 -23.58 1.27 -16.72
CA GLN A 303 -22.40 1.22 -17.58
C GLN A 303 -22.12 2.56 -18.28
N SER A 304 -23.17 3.30 -18.65
CA SER A 304 -23.05 4.66 -19.20
C SER A 304 -22.42 5.66 -18.23
N GLU A 305 -22.65 5.52 -16.91
CA GLU A 305 -22.05 6.38 -15.89
C GLU A 305 -20.56 6.06 -15.73
N ILE A 306 -20.19 4.78 -15.72
CA ILE A 306 -18.79 4.35 -15.69
C ILE A 306 -18.03 4.88 -16.92
N LEU A 307 -18.62 4.73 -18.11
CA LEU A 307 -18.02 5.24 -19.36
C LEU A 307 -17.91 6.76 -19.36
N ALA A 308 -18.93 7.48 -18.88
CA ALA A 308 -18.88 8.94 -18.77
C ALA A 308 -17.84 9.42 -17.76
N PHE A 309 -17.67 8.72 -16.63
CA PHE A 309 -16.62 9.00 -15.66
C PHE A 309 -15.25 8.78 -16.30
N LYS A 310 -15.01 7.63 -16.95
CA LYS A 310 -13.77 7.37 -17.72
C LYS A 310 -13.48 8.47 -18.74
N GLN A 311 -14.48 8.93 -19.49
CA GLN A 311 -14.30 9.96 -20.50
C GLN A 311 -14.00 11.35 -19.90
N ARG A 312 -14.71 11.77 -18.85
CA ARG A 312 -14.41 13.03 -18.15
C ARG A 312 -13.02 13.01 -17.54
N TYR A 313 -12.64 11.88 -16.95
CA TYR A 313 -11.35 11.72 -16.32
C TYR A 313 -10.21 11.71 -17.36
N ALA A 314 -10.39 11.06 -18.51
CA ALA A 314 -9.44 11.11 -19.61
C ALA A 314 -9.25 12.51 -20.19
N ASN A 315 -10.31 13.34 -20.22
CA ASN A 315 -10.24 14.73 -20.68
C ASN A 315 -9.56 15.66 -19.66
N ASN A 316 -9.67 15.33 -18.36
CA ASN A 316 -9.09 16.11 -17.26
C ASN A 316 -7.68 15.66 -16.86
N ALA A 317 -7.29 14.43 -17.25
CA ALA A 317 -5.92 13.96 -17.17
C ALA A 317 -5.06 14.97 -17.92
N LYS A 318 -4.28 15.76 -17.18
CA LYS A 318 -3.58 16.93 -17.71
C LYS A 318 -2.66 16.44 -18.83
N GLY A 319 -3.03 16.72 -20.09
CA GLY A 319 -2.24 16.31 -21.26
C GLY A 319 -0.78 16.75 -21.15
N SER A 320 -0.53 17.94 -20.58
CA SER A 320 0.81 18.43 -20.28
C SER A 320 1.56 17.58 -19.24
N VAL A 321 0.91 17.13 -18.17
CA VAL A 321 1.56 16.28 -17.17
C VAL A 321 1.89 14.93 -17.78
N ARG A 322 0.97 14.31 -18.52
CA ARG A 322 1.27 13.06 -19.23
C ARG A 322 2.40 13.23 -20.24
N GLU A 323 2.41 14.29 -21.04
CA GLU A 323 3.48 14.54 -22.01
C GLU A 323 4.83 14.79 -21.33
N ILE A 324 4.85 15.54 -20.23
CA ILE A 324 6.06 15.76 -19.43
C ILE A 324 6.52 14.42 -18.84
N THR A 325 5.64 13.68 -18.18
CA THR A 325 5.92 12.38 -17.58
C THR A 325 6.42 11.39 -18.65
N ASP A 326 5.69 11.21 -19.76
CA ASP A 326 6.11 10.38 -20.90
C ASP A 326 7.47 10.83 -21.48
N SER A 327 7.75 12.13 -21.57
CA SER A 327 9.05 12.64 -22.03
C SER A 327 10.20 12.34 -21.06
N LEU A 328 9.94 12.40 -19.75
CA LEU A 328 10.91 12.07 -18.71
C LEU A 328 11.19 10.56 -18.66
N PHE A 329 10.18 9.76 -19.02
CA PHE A 329 10.24 8.30 -19.03
C PHE A 329 10.71 7.69 -20.35
N LYS A 330 10.71 8.46 -21.44
CA LYS A 330 11.07 7.97 -22.77
C LYS A 330 12.50 7.43 -22.86
N ASP A 331 13.41 8.01 -22.09
CA ASP A 331 14.83 7.65 -22.08
C ASP A 331 15.19 6.69 -20.93
N LEU A 332 14.21 6.33 -20.09
CA LEU A 332 14.42 5.39 -19.00
C LEU A 332 14.35 3.96 -19.54
N ASP A 333 15.51 3.32 -19.66
CA ASP A 333 15.60 1.89 -19.97
C ASP A 333 15.06 1.08 -18.80
N THR A 334 13.80 0.65 -18.92
CA THR A 334 13.14 -0.18 -17.91
C THR A 334 13.60 -1.64 -17.93
N SER A 335 14.40 -2.05 -18.94
CA SER A 335 14.88 -3.42 -19.09
C SER A 335 16.06 -3.75 -18.15
N ASP A 336 16.84 -2.75 -17.72
CA ASP A 336 18.00 -2.89 -16.81
C ASP A 336 17.66 -2.61 -15.32
N ILE A 337 16.36 -2.52 -15.00
CA ILE A 337 15.85 -2.28 -13.63
C ILE A 337 16.10 -3.49 -12.70
N GLN A 338 16.58 -4.62 -13.24
CA GLN A 338 17.00 -5.76 -12.44
C GLN A 338 18.21 -5.44 -11.52
N HIS A 339 18.99 -4.41 -11.83
CA HIS A 339 20.04 -3.91 -10.96
C HIS A 339 19.54 -2.75 -10.09
N TRP A 340 19.54 -2.95 -8.77
CA TRP A 340 19.10 -1.99 -7.74
C TRP A 340 19.65 -0.57 -7.92
N THR A 341 20.90 -0.42 -8.35
CA THR A 341 21.52 0.89 -8.61
C THR A 341 20.87 1.62 -9.79
N SER A 342 20.52 0.90 -10.85
CA SER A 342 19.82 1.45 -12.02
C SER A 342 18.44 1.94 -11.62
N TRP A 343 17.67 1.14 -10.88
CA TRP A 343 16.38 1.56 -10.37
C TRP A 343 16.42 2.75 -9.42
N LEU A 344 17.40 2.82 -8.52
CA LEU A 344 17.54 3.99 -7.64
C LEU A 344 17.79 5.25 -8.46
N ASN A 345 18.59 5.17 -9.51
CA ASN A 345 18.83 6.31 -10.40
C ASN A 345 17.56 6.68 -11.18
N THR A 346 16.79 5.68 -11.60
CA THR A 346 15.48 5.86 -12.22
C THR A 346 14.48 6.52 -11.27
N ALA A 347 14.27 5.97 -10.07
CA ALA A 347 13.39 6.54 -9.04
C ALA A 347 13.79 7.97 -8.65
N LYS A 348 15.09 8.28 -8.62
CA LYS A 348 15.59 9.66 -8.45
C LYS A 348 15.20 10.57 -9.61
N ALA A 349 15.37 10.11 -10.85
CA ALA A 349 14.98 10.88 -12.02
C ALA A 349 13.47 11.17 -12.01
N VAL A 350 12.65 10.20 -11.61
CA VAL A 350 11.20 10.38 -11.42
C VAL A 350 10.88 11.40 -10.34
N GLN A 351 11.52 11.32 -9.17
CA GLN A 351 11.26 12.26 -8.09
C GLN A 351 11.70 13.68 -8.46
N ALA A 352 12.90 13.84 -9.01
CA ALA A 352 13.41 15.15 -9.43
C ALA A 352 12.54 15.79 -10.52
N ALA A 353 12.01 14.97 -11.42
CA ALA A 353 11.00 15.39 -12.38
C ALA A 353 9.69 15.84 -11.72
N ALA A 354 9.17 15.05 -10.76
CA ALA A 354 7.95 15.39 -10.05
C ALA A 354 8.10 16.72 -9.29
N ASP A 355 9.23 16.92 -8.60
CA ASP A 355 9.56 18.14 -7.88
C ASP A 355 9.65 19.36 -8.84
N LEU A 356 10.22 19.17 -10.04
CA LEU A 356 10.30 20.23 -11.05
C LEU A 356 8.90 20.67 -11.53
N ILE A 357 7.97 19.72 -11.69
CA ILE A 357 6.60 20.02 -12.13
C ILE A 357 5.79 20.69 -11.01
N GLU A 358 6.03 20.39 -9.74
CA GLU A 358 5.39 21.11 -8.62
C GLU A 358 5.80 22.59 -8.53
N HIS A 359 6.93 22.96 -9.15
CA HIS A 359 7.45 24.33 -9.18
C HIS A 359 7.11 25.12 -10.47
N LEU A 360 6.40 24.50 -11.42
CA LEU A 360 5.88 25.12 -12.64
C LEU A 360 4.39 25.41 -12.50
#